data_AF-A0A7R9I9G6-F1
#
_entry.id   AF-A0A7R9I9G6-F1
#
_cell.length_a   1.000
_cell.length_b   1.000
_cell.length_c   1.000
_cell.angle_alpha   90.00
_cell.angle_beta   90.00
_cell.angle_gamma   90.00
#
_symmetry.space_group_name_H-M   'P 1'
#
loop_
_entity.id
_entity.type
_entity.pdbx_description
1 polymer ?
#
loop_
_entity_poly.entity_id
_entity_poly.type
_entity_poly.pdbx_seq_one_letter_code
_entity_poly.pdbx_strand_id
1 'polypeptide(L)'
;MGVAIVGMGKTAPLVEQEQSDMITNVSPRIVRGTSSNNYGPGQTAFLNIELISEKCQDYWCNVITKLKEDFPDRIVIASIMCTYNQADWEELSQASEKAGADAVELNLSCPHGMKEKGLGLACGQVSE
;
A
#
# COMPACT_ATOMS: atom_id res chain seq x y z
N MET A 1 -8.28 4.62 -21.66
CA MET A 1 -7.13 4.67 -20.73
C MET A 1 -7.53 3.97 -19.44
N GLY A 2 -6.88 2.87 -19.10
CA GLY A 2 -7.06 2.21 -17.81
C GLY A 2 -5.83 2.48 -16.95
N VAL A 3 -6.02 2.76 -15.66
CA VAL A 3 -4.96 2.88 -14.66
C VAL A 3 -5.14 1.73 -13.68
N ALA A 4 -4.07 0.99 -13.40
CA ALA A 4 -4.03 0.02 -12.31
C ALA A 4 -3.13 0.56 -11.20
N ILE A 5 -3.63 0.56 -9.96
CA ILE A 5 -2.83 0.87 -8.77
C ILE A 5 -2.57 -0.45 -8.05
N VAL A 6 -1.30 -0.75 -7.79
CA VAL A 6 -0.88 -1.94 -7.05
C VAL A 6 -0.16 -1.53 -5.78
N GLY A 7 -0.54 -2.11 -4.64
CA GLY A 7 -0.05 -1.68 -3.34
C GLY A 7 0.95 -2.66 -2.75
N MET A 8 2.15 -2.19 -2.40
CA MET A 8 3.12 -2.96 -1.62
C MET A 8 3.69 -2.09 -0.50
N GLY A 9 4.09 -2.70 0.62
CA GLY A 9 4.70 -1.93 1.69
C GLY A 9 5.69 -2.73 2.49
N LYS A 10 6.61 -2.01 3.11
CA LYS A 10 7.73 -2.52 3.91
C LYS A 10 7.61 -1.95 5.31
N THR A 11 7.34 -2.82 6.28
CA THR A 11 7.16 -2.49 7.69
C THR A 11 8.41 -2.68 8.54
N ALA A 12 9.44 -3.32 7.98
CA ALA A 12 10.75 -3.53 8.60
C ALA A 12 11.89 -3.59 7.55
N PRO A 13 13.13 -3.23 7.92
CA PRO A 13 14.32 -3.32 7.05
C PRO A 13 14.62 -4.77 6.60
N LEU A 14 15.17 -4.97 5.39
CA LEU A 14 15.46 -6.31 4.82
C LEU A 14 16.32 -7.21 5.72
N VAL A 15 17.23 -6.64 6.49
CA VAL A 15 18.15 -7.39 7.37
C VAL A 15 17.41 -8.02 8.56
N GLU A 16 16.19 -7.56 8.84
CA GLU A 16 15.35 -7.97 9.96
C GLU A 16 13.97 -8.49 9.52
N GLN A 17 13.72 -8.69 8.23
CA GLN A 17 12.45 -9.24 7.74
C GLN A 17 12.26 -10.70 8.17
N GLU A 18 11.80 -10.89 9.41
CA GLU A 18 11.23 -12.14 9.86
C GLU A 18 9.78 -12.24 9.36
N GLN A 19 9.26 -13.47 9.29
CA GLN A 19 7.86 -13.77 8.98
C GLN A 19 6.86 -13.03 9.90
N SER A 20 7.36 -12.48 11.02
CA SER A 20 6.66 -11.63 11.99
C SER A 20 6.25 -10.24 11.48
N ASP A 21 6.82 -9.73 10.40
CA ASP A 21 6.52 -8.37 9.91
C ASP A 21 5.46 -8.31 8.81
N MET A 22 4.92 -9.47 8.41
CA MET A 22 3.79 -9.53 7.49
C MET A 22 2.54 -8.97 8.18
N ILE A 23 2.08 -7.83 7.65
CA ILE A 23 0.79 -7.27 8.03
C ILE A 23 -0.31 -8.28 7.73
N THR A 24 -1.13 -8.55 8.74
CA THR A 24 -2.31 -9.42 8.64
C THR A 24 -3.55 -8.60 8.97
N ASN A 25 -4.49 -8.53 8.02
CA ASN A 25 -5.75 -7.83 8.19
C ASN A 25 -6.68 -8.59 9.14
N VAL A 26 -7.46 -7.83 9.92
CA VAL A 26 -8.55 -8.39 10.74
C VAL A 26 -9.85 -8.52 9.95
N SER A 27 -10.84 -9.23 10.51
CA SER A 27 -12.19 -9.34 9.94
C SER A 27 -13.26 -9.31 11.04
N PRO A 28 -14.37 -8.56 10.87
CA PRO A 28 -14.74 -7.72 9.72
C PRO A 28 -13.92 -6.41 9.65
N ARG A 29 -13.68 -5.89 8.44
CA ARG A 29 -12.84 -4.68 8.25
C ARG A 29 -13.34 -3.66 7.23
N ILE A 30 -14.39 -3.97 6.48
CA ILE A 30 -15.03 -3.04 5.55
C ILE A 30 -16.53 -3.07 5.86
N VAL A 31 -17.11 -1.91 6.14
CA VAL A 31 -18.53 -1.78 6.48
C VAL A 31 -19.17 -0.65 5.66
N ARG A 32 -20.48 -0.78 5.42
CA ARG A 32 -21.25 0.29 4.78
C ARG A 32 -21.32 1.52 5.68
N GLY A 33 -21.34 2.71 5.09
CA GLY A 33 -21.58 3.95 5.81
C GLY A 33 -23.00 4.01 6.37
N THR A 34 -23.16 4.68 7.51
CA THR A 34 -24.45 4.87 8.20
C THR A 34 -25.11 6.20 7.90
N SER A 35 -24.54 7.00 6.98
CA SER A 35 -25.09 8.29 6.56
C SER A 35 -26.46 8.18 5.86
N SER A 36 -26.88 6.97 5.46
CA SER A 36 -28.23 6.64 5.01
C SER A 36 -28.64 5.22 5.43
N ASN A 37 -29.94 4.96 5.49
CA ASN A 37 -30.51 3.61 5.78
C ASN A 37 -30.71 2.75 4.52
N ASN A 38 -30.06 3.09 3.41
CA ASN A 38 -30.19 2.36 2.15
C ASN A 38 -29.26 1.13 2.12
N TYR A 39 -29.80 0.00 1.67
CA TYR A 39 -29.07 -1.24 1.42
C TYR A 39 -29.03 -1.52 -0.09
N GLY A 40 -28.02 -2.25 -0.53
CA GLY A 40 -27.82 -2.55 -1.95
C GLY A 40 -27.06 -1.44 -2.69
N PRO A 41 -27.39 -1.14 -3.95
CA PRO A 41 -26.59 -0.26 -4.80
C PRO A 41 -26.57 1.19 -4.28
N GLY A 42 -25.50 1.92 -4.62
CA GLY A 42 -25.40 3.35 -4.31
C GLY A 42 -25.17 3.66 -2.83
N GLN A 43 -24.36 2.86 -2.14
CA GLN A 43 -23.92 3.19 -0.77
C GLN A 43 -23.23 4.55 -0.76
N THR A 44 -23.62 5.41 0.18
CA THR A 44 -23.12 6.80 0.24
C THR A 44 -21.67 6.89 0.70
N ALA A 45 -21.19 5.90 1.45
CA ALA A 45 -19.83 5.82 1.94
C ALA A 45 -19.51 4.38 2.40
N PHE A 46 -18.22 4.13 2.63
CA PHE A 46 -17.71 2.95 3.33
C PHE A 46 -16.76 3.40 4.43
N LEU A 47 -16.68 2.61 5.49
CA LEU A 47 -15.62 2.72 6.49
C LEU A 47 -14.77 1.45 6.41
N ASN A 48 -13.46 1.62 6.44
CA ASN A 48 -12.53 0.50 6.49
C ASN A 48 -11.47 0.70 7.58
N ILE A 49 -10.99 -0.43 8.10
CA ILE A 49 -9.79 -0.54 8.94
C ILE A 49 -8.78 -1.49 8.25
N GLU A 50 -8.77 -1.48 6.92
CA GLU A 50 -7.85 -2.29 6.13
C GLU A 50 -6.45 -1.68 6.16
N LEU A 51 -5.45 -2.54 6.23
CA LEU A 51 -4.03 -2.18 6.23
C LEU A 51 -3.48 -2.24 4.79
N ILE A 52 -2.16 -2.15 4.62
CA ILE A 52 -1.53 -2.38 3.32
C ILE A 52 -1.73 -3.83 2.84
N SER A 53 -1.27 -4.13 1.62
CA SER A 53 -1.33 -5.48 1.06
C SER A 53 -0.68 -6.52 1.98
N GLU A 54 -1.35 -7.66 2.14
CA GLU A 54 -0.80 -8.85 2.83
C GLU A 54 0.16 -9.65 1.91
N LYS A 55 0.36 -9.22 0.66
CA LYS A 55 1.27 -9.87 -0.28
C LYS A 55 2.62 -9.15 -0.26
N CYS A 56 3.70 -9.94 -0.40
CA CYS A 56 5.05 -9.43 -0.39
C CYS A 56 5.39 -8.59 -1.63
N GLN A 57 6.49 -7.84 -1.53
CA GLN A 57 7.05 -7.03 -2.62
C GLN A 57 7.31 -7.85 -3.89
N ASP A 58 7.91 -9.05 -3.77
CA ASP A 58 8.24 -9.89 -4.92
C ASP A 58 7.00 -10.30 -5.71
N TYR A 59 5.89 -10.57 -5.02
CA TYR A 59 4.62 -10.84 -5.68
C TYR A 59 4.20 -9.64 -6.55
N TRP A 60 4.24 -8.43 -5.99
CA TRP A 60 3.80 -7.23 -6.70
C TRP A 60 4.74 -6.81 -7.82
N CYS A 61 6.05 -6.94 -7.64
CA CYS A 61 7.02 -6.69 -8.72
C CYS A 61 6.75 -7.64 -9.91
N ASN A 62 6.55 -8.93 -9.64
CA ASN A 62 6.20 -9.90 -10.69
C ASN A 62 4.86 -9.58 -11.38
N VAL A 63 3.87 -9.09 -10.63
CA VAL A 63 2.57 -8.67 -11.19
C VAL A 63 2.74 -7.43 -12.08
N ILE A 64 3.51 -6.44 -11.66
CA ILE A 64 3.77 -5.23 -12.45
C ILE A 64 4.40 -5.61 -13.80
N THR A 65 5.46 -6.43 -13.77
CA THR A 65 6.13 -6.89 -14.99
C THR A 65 5.15 -7.56 -15.95
N LYS A 66 4.35 -8.52 -15.46
CA LYS A 66 3.34 -9.20 -16.29
C LYS A 66 2.27 -8.24 -16.81
N LEU A 67 1.80 -7.30 -15.99
CA LEU A 67 0.80 -6.31 -16.42
C LEU A 67 1.33 -5.42 -17.54
N LYS A 68 2.62 -5.04 -17.50
CA LYS A 68 3.24 -4.23 -18.54
C LYS A 68 3.55 -5.03 -19.80
N GLU A 69 3.84 -6.32 -19.69
CA GLU A 69 3.96 -7.23 -20.83
C GLU A 69 2.60 -7.43 -21.53
N ASP A 70 1.54 -7.71 -20.78
CA ASP A 70 0.21 -8.01 -21.32
C ASP A 70 -0.54 -6.74 -21.78
N PHE A 71 -0.28 -5.60 -21.13
CA PHE A 71 -1.00 -4.35 -21.34
C PHE A 71 -0.04 -3.13 -21.43
N PRO A 72 0.86 -3.08 -22.43
CA PRO A 72 1.90 -2.06 -22.52
C PRO A 72 1.35 -0.62 -22.56
N ASP A 73 0.19 -0.42 -23.20
CA ASP A 73 -0.46 0.89 -23.35
C ASP A 73 -1.26 1.34 -22.11
N ARG A 74 -1.31 0.52 -21.05
CA ARG A 74 -2.00 0.86 -19.81
C ARG A 74 -1.01 1.32 -18.76
N ILE A 75 -1.42 2.34 -18.00
CA ILE A 75 -0.61 2.91 -16.92
C ILE A 75 -0.75 2.03 -15.68
N VAL A 76 0.40 1.64 -15.12
CA VAL A 76 0.52 0.94 -13.85
C VAL A 76 1.26 1.84 -12.88
N ILE A 77 0.61 2.17 -11.77
CA ILE A 77 1.18 2.97 -10.68
C ILE A 77 1.44 2.05 -9.50
N ALA A 78 2.69 2.01 -9.04
CA ALA A 78 3.06 1.28 -7.82
C ALA A 78 2.83 2.19 -6.60
N SER A 79 1.81 1.88 -5.79
CA SER A 79 1.57 2.52 -4.50
C SER A 79 2.43 1.84 -3.44
N ILE A 80 3.38 2.59 -2.87
CA ILE A 80 4.38 2.08 -1.94
C ILE A 80 4.34 2.77 -0.59
N MET A 81 4.65 2.04 0.48
CA MET A 81 4.75 2.56 1.83
C MET A 81 5.95 1.94 2.55
N CYS A 82 6.80 2.77 3.15
CA CYS A 82 7.85 2.32 4.07
C CYS A 82 7.69 2.96 5.45
N THR A 83 8.47 2.48 6.42
CA THR A 83 8.72 3.23 7.66
C THR A 83 9.52 4.51 7.34
N TYR A 84 9.76 5.37 8.34
CA TYR A 84 10.57 6.58 8.17
C TYR A 84 12.06 6.25 8.06
N ASN A 85 12.43 5.61 6.95
CA ASN A 85 13.78 5.15 6.63
C ASN A 85 14.06 5.42 5.15
N GLN A 86 15.03 6.28 4.85
CA GLN A 86 15.36 6.68 3.49
C GLN A 86 15.78 5.51 2.60
N ALA A 87 16.61 4.59 3.13
CA ALA A 87 17.10 3.44 2.36
C ALA A 87 15.95 2.51 1.95
N ASP A 88 14.96 2.32 2.83
CA ASP A 88 13.77 1.51 2.51
C ASP A 88 12.92 2.15 1.40
N TRP A 89 12.78 3.49 1.39
CA TRP A 89 12.07 4.20 0.31
C TRP A 89 12.83 4.13 -1.02
N GLU A 90 14.15 4.32 -1.01
CA GLU A 90 15.00 4.22 -2.21
C GLU A 90 14.94 2.81 -2.80
N GLU A 91 15.08 1.78 -1.96
CA GLU A 91 15.05 0.39 -2.39
C GLU A 91 13.70 0.00 -3.00
N LEU A 92 12.59 0.33 -2.32
CA LEU A 92 11.25 -0.06 -2.76
C LEU A 92 10.81 0.70 -4.03
N SER A 93 11.21 1.98 -4.15
CA SER A 93 10.96 2.77 -5.36
C SER A 93 11.77 2.25 -6.56
N GLN A 94 13.05 1.94 -6.38
CA GLN A 94 13.90 1.34 -7.43
C GLN A 94 13.39 -0.05 -7.85
N ALA A 95 12.92 -0.87 -6.90
CA ALA A 95 12.33 -2.16 -7.22
C ALA A 95 11.05 -2.00 -8.07
N SER A 96 10.22 -1.00 -7.75
CA SER A 96 9.00 -0.68 -8.51
C SER A 96 9.30 -0.20 -9.93
N GLU A 97 10.29 0.69 -10.08
CA GLU A 97 10.77 1.16 -11.39
C GLU A 97 11.32 -0.01 -12.22
N LYS A 98 12.19 -0.84 -11.63
CA LYS A 98 12.78 -2.01 -12.29
C LYS A 98 11.73 -3.03 -12.75
N ALA A 99 10.64 -3.17 -12.00
CA ALA A 99 9.52 -4.04 -12.37
C ALA A 99 8.74 -3.53 -13.59
N GLY A 100 8.90 -2.24 -13.95
CA GLY A 100 8.28 -1.60 -15.11
C GLY A 100 7.12 -0.67 -14.79
N ALA A 101 6.91 -0.29 -13.53
CA ALA A 101 5.85 0.65 -13.18
C ALA A 101 6.04 1.99 -13.90
N ASP A 102 4.96 2.58 -14.41
CA ASP A 102 5.00 3.86 -15.13
C ASP A 102 5.14 5.05 -14.17
N ALA A 103 4.71 4.88 -12.91
CA ALA A 103 4.86 5.84 -11.84
C ALA A 103 4.84 5.17 -10.46
N VAL A 104 5.26 5.92 -9.45
CA VAL A 104 5.18 5.53 -8.03
C VAL A 104 4.27 6.50 -7.29
N GLU A 105 3.37 5.97 -6.45
CA GLU A 105 2.53 6.73 -5.52
C GLU A 105 3.01 6.47 -4.08
N LEU A 106 3.33 7.52 -3.33
CA LEU A 106 3.83 7.39 -1.97
C LEU A 106 2.68 7.42 -0.97
N ASN A 107 2.38 6.29 -0.34
CA ASN A 107 1.41 6.22 0.73
C ASN A 107 2.07 6.63 2.05
N LEU A 108 1.72 7.82 2.54
CA LEU A 108 2.32 8.40 3.75
C LEU A 108 1.53 8.13 5.03
N SER A 109 0.65 7.11 5.03
CA SER A 109 -0.23 6.78 6.17
C SER A 109 0.51 6.14 7.36
N CYS A 110 1.83 5.91 7.25
CA CYS A 110 2.64 5.26 8.27
C CYS A 110 2.84 6.16 9.52
N PRO A 111 2.50 5.70 10.74
CA PRO A 111 1.77 4.48 11.04
C PRO A 111 0.47 4.82 11.75
N HIS A 112 -0.62 4.64 11.02
CA HIS A 112 -1.83 4.18 11.65
C HIS A 112 -1.56 2.82 12.34
N GLY A 113 -1.51 2.82 13.68
CA GLY A 113 -1.71 1.60 14.47
C GLY A 113 -0.56 1.10 15.36
N MET A 114 0.62 1.72 15.37
CA MET A 114 1.75 1.30 16.23
C MET A 114 2.23 2.40 17.19
N LYS A 115 1.30 2.99 17.96
CA LYS A 115 1.65 3.96 19.02
C LYS A 115 2.65 3.40 20.04
N GLU A 116 2.55 2.09 20.32
CA GLU A 116 3.42 1.34 21.25
C GLU A 116 4.92 1.42 20.87
N LYS A 117 5.23 1.65 19.58
CA LYS A 117 6.60 1.73 19.05
C LYS A 117 7.04 3.18 18.72
N GLY A 118 6.34 4.19 19.22
CA GLY A 118 6.74 5.61 19.05
C GLY A 118 6.54 6.17 17.64
N LEU A 119 5.85 5.43 16.77
CA LEU A 119 5.56 5.85 15.41
C LEU A 119 4.08 6.24 15.39
N GLY A 120 3.80 7.54 15.54
CA GLY A 120 2.43 8.03 15.75
C GLY A 120 2.26 9.46 15.29
N LEU A 121 1.93 9.58 14.01
CA LEU A 121 1.31 10.65 13.20
C LEU A 121 1.70 10.25 11.76
N ALA A 122 0.77 10.31 10.80
CA ALA A 122 1.10 9.93 9.43
C ALA A 122 2.24 10.83 8.95
N CYS A 123 3.30 10.27 8.33
CA CYS A 123 4.40 11.05 7.77
C CYS A 123 3.88 12.23 6.93
N GLY A 124 2.73 12.05 6.26
CA GLY A 124 2.06 13.10 5.48
C GLY A 124 1.43 14.26 6.29
N GLN A 125 1.55 14.27 7.62
CA GLN A 125 1.06 15.35 8.50
C GLN A 125 2.19 16.28 8.97
N VAL A 126 3.44 15.98 8.60
CA VAL A 126 4.62 16.76 8.96
C VAL A 126 5.29 17.24 7.67
N SER A 127 5.66 18.51 7.61
CA SER A 127 6.23 19.15 6.41
C SER A 127 7.76 19.23 6.42
N GLU A 128 8.41 18.78 7.50
CA GLU A 128 9.86 18.87 7.75
C GLU A 128 10.64 17.70 7.14
#